data_AF-A0A526YMC9-F1
#
_entry.id   AF-A0A526YMC9-F1
#
_cell.length_a   1.000
_cell.length_b   1.000
_cell.length_c   1.000
_cell.angle_alpha   90.00
_cell.angle_beta   90.00
_cell.angle_gamma   90.00
#
_symmetry.space_group_name_H-M   'P 1'
#
loop_
_entity.id
_entity.type
_entity.pdbx_description
1 polymer ?
#
loop_
_entity_poly.entity_id
_entity_poly.type
_entity_poly.pdbx_seq_one_letter_code
_entity_poly.pdbx_strand_id
1 'polypeptide(L)'
;LERAGLAVDRAVADPNEKTVAEAQIAVAESKILTTEIAIIATNKLFELAGTRSTLAEHNLHRHWRNARTHTLHDPVRWKYAILGNYYLNDVNPPLHAWS
;
A
#
# COMPACT_ATOMS: atom_id res chain seq x y z
N LEU A 1 -3.71 -8.15 2.82
CA LEU A 1 -3.09 -8.59 1.55
C LEU A 1 -3.94 -9.67 0.87
N GLU A 2 -4.25 -10.78 1.55
CA GLU A 2 -5.09 -11.86 0.99
C GLU A 2 -6.44 -11.37 0.42
N ARG A 3 -7.18 -10.52 1.17
CA ARG A 3 -8.43 -9.91 0.69
C ARG A 3 -8.28 -9.20 -0.66
N ALA A 4 -7.20 -8.45 -0.84
CA ALA A 4 -6.97 -7.72 -2.09
C ALA A 4 -6.65 -8.67 -3.24
N GLY A 5 -5.85 -9.72 -2.99
CA GLY A 5 -5.59 -10.77 -3.98
C GLY A 5 -6.89 -11.44 -4.43
N LEU A 6 -7.71 -11.91 -3.48
CA LEU A 6 -9.00 -12.55 -3.80
C LEU A 6 -9.97 -11.61 -4.53
N ALA A 7 -9.98 -10.31 -4.20
CA ALA A 7 -10.81 -9.34 -4.89
C ALA A 7 -10.35 -9.12 -6.34
N VAL A 8 -9.03 -9.05 -6.57
CA VAL A 8 -8.45 -9.01 -7.91
C VAL A 8 -8.78 -10.27 -8.70
N ASP A 9 -8.63 -11.45 -8.11
CA ASP A 9 -8.95 -12.72 -8.77
C ASP A 9 -10.41 -12.76 -9.25
N ARG A 10 -11.35 -12.27 -8.42
CA ARG A 10 -12.77 -12.15 -8.79
C ARG A 10 -12.99 -11.16 -9.93
N ALA A 11 -12.37 -9.98 -9.86
CA ALA A 11 -12.48 -8.97 -10.91
C ALA A 11 -11.88 -9.43 -12.25
N VAL A 12 -10.85 -10.26 -12.22
CA VAL A 12 -10.27 -10.89 -13.43
C VAL A 12 -11.20 -11.96 -13.99
N ALA A 13 -11.84 -12.77 -13.13
CA ALA A 13 -12.76 -13.83 -13.56
C ALA A 13 -14.10 -13.31 -14.10
N ASP A 14 -14.62 -12.22 -13.53
CA ASP A 14 -15.88 -11.57 -13.92
C ASP A 14 -15.73 -10.05 -13.89
N PRO A 15 -15.18 -9.44 -14.97
CA PRO A 15 -14.89 -8.01 -15.01
C PRO A 15 -16.18 -7.20 -15.21
N ASN A 16 -16.64 -6.56 -14.16
CA ASN A 16 -17.74 -5.60 -14.17
C ASN A 16 -17.47 -4.44 -13.21
N GLU A 17 -18.30 -3.40 -13.26
CA GLU A 17 -18.10 -2.18 -12.47
C GLU A 17 -17.94 -2.47 -10.97
N LYS A 18 -18.77 -3.36 -10.44
CA LYS A 18 -18.77 -3.71 -9.02
C LYS A 18 -17.51 -4.49 -8.63
N THR A 19 -17.18 -5.55 -9.36
CA THR A 19 -16.02 -6.40 -9.04
C THR A 19 -14.71 -5.64 -9.17
N VAL A 20 -14.61 -4.77 -10.18
CA VAL A 20 -13.45 -3.88 -10.36
C VAL A 20 -13.34 -2.86 -9.24
N ALA A 21 -14.44 -2.20 -8.86
CA ALA A 21 -14.43 -1.25 -7.74
C ALA A 21 -14.03 -1.92 -6.42
N GLU A 22 -14.59 -3.09 -6.10
CA GLU A 22 -14.23 -3.87 -4.91
C GLU A 22 -12.73 -4.22 -4.88
N ALA A 23 -12.16 -4.62 -6.03
CA ALA A 23 -10.74 -4.90 -6.16
C ALA A 23 -9.88 -3.63 -5.97
N GLN A 24 -10.25 -2.51 -6.59
CA GLN A 24 -9.55 -1.23 -6.46
C GLN A 24 -9.52 -0.76 -5.00
N ILE A 25 -10.65 -0.83 -4.30
CA ILE A 25 -10.76 -0.47 -2.88
C ILE A 25 -9.86 -1.38 -2.03
N ALA A 26 -9.95 -2.70 -2.20
CA ALA A 26 -9.17 -3.65 -1.41
C ALA A 26 -7.65 -3.49 -1.64
N VAL A 27 -7.23 -3.19 -2.88
CA VAL A 27 -5.84 -2.89 -3.22
C VAL A 27 -5.39 -1.55 -2.65
N ALA A 28 -6.22 -0.51 -2.72
CA ALA A 28 -5.90 0.81 -2.16
C ALA A 28 -5.70 0.74 -0.64
N GLU A 29 -6.58 0.06 0.09
CA GLU A 29 -6.44 -0.17 1.53
C GLU A 29 -5.16 -0.94 1.86
N SER A 30 -4.88 -2.00 1.09
CA SER A 30 -3.65 -2.78 1.24
C SER A 30 -2.41 -1.94 0.99
N LYS A 31 -2.44 -1.06 -0.01
CA LYS A 31 -1.34 -0.16 -0.34
C LYS A 31 -1.08 0.86 0.77
N ILE A 32 -2.14 1.46 1.32
CA ILE A 32 -2.04 2.37 2.46
C ILE A 32 -1.35 1.66 3.63
N LEU A 33 -1.90 0.52 4.05
CA LEU A 33 -1.39 -0.23 5.19
C LEU A 33 0.07 -0.64 5.00
N THR A 34 0.41 -1.20 3.84
CA THR A 34 1.78 -1.65 3.56
C THR A 34 2.78 -0.50 3.43
N THR A 35 2.34 0.66 2.94
CA THR A 35 3.19 1.87 2.89
C THR A 35 3.58 2.31 4.30
N GLU A 36 2.63 2.40 5.21
CA GLU A 36 2.90 2.77 6.60
C GLU A 36 3.78 1.73 7.31
N ILE A 37 3.42 0.46 7.21
CA ILE A 37 4.14 -0.64 7.87
C ILE A 37 5.57 -0.73 7.35
N ALA A 38 5.82 -0.58 6.04
CA ALA A 38 7.16 -0.65 5.49
C ALA A 38 8.08 0.43 6.08
N ILE A 39 7.59 1.67 6.22
CA ILE A 39 8.36 2.76 6.83
C ILE A 39 8.55 2.52 8.34
N ILE A 40 7.50 2.11 9.05
CA ILE A 40 7.58 1.84 10.49
C ILE A 40 8.58 0.71 10.78
N ALA A 41 8.42 -0.44 10.11
CA ALA A 41 9.25 -1.62 10.34
C ALA A 41 10.73 -1.35 10.05
N THR A 42 11.02 -0.62 8.98
CA THR A 42 12.41 -0.31 8.61
C THR A 42 13.10 0.65 9.58
N ASN A 43 12.35 1.50 10.28
CA ASN A 43 12.87 2.31 11.38
C ASN A 43 12.99 1.51 12.68
N LYS A 44 11.92 0.77 13.05
CA LYS A 44 11.88 -0.05 14.26
C LYS A 44 12.98 -1.11 14.32
N LEU A 45 13.44 -1.58 13.16
CA LEU A 45 14.59 -2.48 13.06
C LEU A 45 15.84 -1.93 13.79
N PHE A 46 16.13 -0.63 13.66
CA PHE A 46 17.29 -0.01 14.31
C PHE A 46 17.08 0.21 15.80
N GLU A 47 15.85 0.56 16.21
CA GLU A 47 15.49 0.67 17.63
C GLU A 47 15.67 -0.67 18.35
N LEU A 48 15.26 -1.77 17.70
CA LEU A 48 15.37 -3.12 18.25
C LEU A 48 16.82 -3.62 18.30
N ALA A 49 17.59 -3.41 17.22
CA ALA A 49 18.92 -3.99 17.06
C ALA A 49 20.06 -3.14 17.67
N GLY A 50 19.78 -1.89 18.04
CA GLY A 50 20.73 -0.99 18.71
C GLY A 50 21.85 -0.48 17.80
N THR A 51 22.80 0.27 18.36
CA THR A 51 23.79 1.07 17.60
C THR A 51 24.58 0.28 16.56
N ARG A 52 24.94 -0.98 16.84
CA ARG A 52 25.74 -1.82 15.91
C ARG A 52 25.00 -2.12 14.60
N SER A 53 23.67 -2.06 14.60
CA SER A 53 22.85 -2.24 13.39
C SER A 53 23.10 -1.18 12.30
N THR A 54 23.74 -0.06 12.66
CA THR A 54 24.11 1.03 11.74
C THR A 54 25.39 0.75 10.94
N LEU A 55 26.15 -0.31 11.28
CA LEU A 55 27.38 -0.66 10.57
C LEU A 55 27.08 -0.97 9.10
N ALA A 56 27.94 -0.44 8.23
CA ALA A 56 27.77 -0.56 6.78
C ALA A 56 27.73 -2.02 6.31
N GLU A 57 28.46 -2.92 6.98
CA GLU A 57 28.50 -4.36 6.66
C GLU A 57 27.12 -5.05 6.74
N HIS A 58 26.22 -4.58 7.60
CA HIS A 58 24.87 -5.14 7.72
C HIS A 58 23.91 -4.58 6.66
N ASN A 59 24.20 -3.38 6.14
CA ASN A 59 23.45 -2.71 5.08
C ASN A 59 21.93 -2.64 5.33
N LEU A 60 21.49 -2.58 6.59
CA LEU A 60 20.06 -2.65 6.95
C LEU A 60 19.26 -1.43 6.47
N HIS A 61 19.92 -0.28 6.37
CA HIS A 61 19.35 0.98 5.90
C HIS A 61 18.87 0.89 4.42
N ARG A 62 19.31 -0.12 3.65
CA ARG A 62 18.78 -0.38 2.30
C ARG A 62 17.26 -0.60 2.28
N HIS A 63 16.71 -1.21 3.33
CA HIS A 63 15.28 -1.51 3.39
C HIS A 63 14.45 -0.22 3.50
N TRP A 64 14.87 0.71 4.37
CA TRP A 64 14.23 2.03 4.46
C TRP A 64 14.36 2.81 3.15
N ARG A 65 15.56 2.85 2.55
CA ARG A 65 15.79 3.55 1.27
C ARG A 65 14.88 3.01 0.18
N ASN A 66 14.85 1.69 -0.01
CA ASN A 66 14.01 1.06 -1.02
C ASN A 66 12.51 1.31 -0.75
N ALA A 67 12.05 1.14 0.48
CA ALA A 67 10.66 1.40 0.86
C ALA A 67 10.29 2.88 0.63
N ARG A 68 11.12 3.83 1.06
CA ARG A 68 10.89 5.26 0.89
C ARG A 68 10.86 5.68 -0.57
N THR A 69 11.75 5.13 -1.39
CA THR A 69 11.76 5.37 -2.84
C THR A 69 10.50 4.80 -3.49
N HIS A 70 10.14 3.56 -3.20
CA HIS A 70 9.01 2.91 -3.88
C HIS A 70 7.65 3.46 -3.44
N THR A 71 7.46 3.74 -2.15
CA THR A 71 6.22 4.30 -1.61
C THR A 71 5.92 5.74 -2.06
N LEU A 72 6.89 6.41 -2.70
CA LEU A 72 6.70 7.73 -3.32
C LEU A 72 6.11 7.67 -4.73
N HIS A 73 6.00 6.48 -5.34
CA HIS A 73 5.53 6.30 -6.71
C HIS A 73 4.20 7.04 -6.97
N ASP A 74 3.23 6.87 -6.08
CA ASP A 74 1.99 7.64 -6.09
C ASP A 74 1.61 8.06 -4.67
N PRO A 75 1.11 9.29 -4.47
CA PRO A 75 0.93 9.84 -3.14
C PRO A 75 -0.17 9.09 -2.37
N VAL A 76 0.20 8.36 -1.32
CA VAL A 76 -0.73 7.59 -0.47
C VAL A 76 -1.90 8.43 0.06
N ARG A 77 -1.67 9.73 0.28
CA ARG A 77 -2.72 10.69 0.70
C ARG A 77 -3.94 10.70 -0.22
N TRP A 78 -3.76 10.49 -1.53
CA TRP A 78 -4.86 10.47 -2.48
C TRP A 78 -5.71 9.21 -2.35
N LYS A 79 -5.12 8.08 -1.92
CA LYS A 79 -5.86 6.84 -1.68
C LYS A 79 -6.87 7.00 -0.55
N TYR A 80 -6.55 7.76 0.51
CA TYR A 80 -7.53 8.06 1.57
C TYR A 80 -8.73 8.84 1.05
N ALA A 81 -8.51 9.81 0.15
CA ALA A 81 -9.61 10.57 -0.44
C ALA A 81 -10.54 9.68 -1.27
N ILE A 82 -9.97 8.75 -2.04
CA ILE A 82 -10.73 7.78 -2.85
C ILE A 82 -11.53 6.82 -1.96
N LEU A 83 -10.89 6.23 -0.95
CA LEU A 83 -11.58 5.36 0.01
C LEU A 83 -12.68 6.10 0.78
N GLY A 84 -12.40 7.34 1.20
CA GLY A 84 -13.38 8.18 1.88
C GLY A 84 -14.59 8.45 1.00
N ASN A 85 -14.38 8.80 -0.28
CA ASN A 85 -15.47 9.05 -1.21
C ASN A 85 -16.30 7.80 -1.50
N TYR A 86 -15.66 6.64 -1.57
CA TYR A 86 -16.34 5.35 -1.72
C TYR A 86 -17.19 5.02 -0.50
N TYR A 87 -16.62 5.04 0.70
CA TYR A 87 -17.34 4.63 1.92
C TYR A 87 -18.35 5.66 2.42
N LEU A 88 -18.17 6.95 2.14
CA LEU A 88 -19.05 8.01 2.64
C LEU A 88 -20.11 8.45 1.63
N ASN A 89 -19.85 8.33 0.33
CA ASN A 89 -20.71 8.88 -0.72
C ASN A 89 -21.12 7.84 -1.79
N ASP A 90 -20.79 6.55 -1.60
CA ASP A 90 -21.07 5.47 -2.56
C ASP A 90 -20.53 5.74 -3.98
N VAL A 91 -19.41 6.46 -4.08
CA VAL A 91 -18.78 6.79 -5.37
C VAL A 91 -17.64 5.82 -5.67
N ASN A 92 -17.77 5.06 -6.76
CA ASN A 92 -16.72 4.16 -7.22
C ASN A 92 -15.39 4.87 -7.52
N PRO A 93 -14.23 4.21 -7.28
CA PRO A 93 -12.93 4.77 -7.64
C PRO A 93 -12.85 5.14 -9.12
N PRO A 94 -12.09 6.19 -9.49
CA PRO A 94 -11.86 6.51 -10.88
C PRO A 94 -11.13 5.35 -11.59
N LEU A 95 -11.50 5.10 -12.85
CA LEU A 95 -10.82 4.12 -13.70
C LEU A 95 -9.55 4.72 -14.28
N HIS A 96 -8.51 4.81 -13.45
CA HIS A 96 -7.19 5.24 -13.89
C HIS A 96 -6.08 4.44 -13.18
N ALA A 97 -4.93 4.28 -13.83
CA ALA A 97 -3.85 3.39 -13.39
C ALA A 97 -3.26 3.73 -12.01
N TRP A 98 -3.47 4.97 -11.55
CA TRP A 98 -2.96 5.48 -10.28
C TRP A 98 -4.07 5.78 -9.25
N SER A 99 -5.32 5.42 -9.56
CA SER A 99 -6.49 5.54 -8.68
C SER A 99 -6.54 4.44 -7.63
#